data_AF-A0A016XHU8-F1
#
_entry.id   AF-A0A016XHU8-F1
#
_cell.length_a   1.000
_cell.length_b   1.000
_cell.length_c   1.000
_cell.angle_alpha   90.00
_cell.angle_beta   90.00
_cell.angle_gamma   90.00
#
_symmetry.space_group_name_H-M   'P 1'
#
loop_
_entity.id
_entity.type
_entity.pdbx_description
1 polymer ?
#
loop_
_entity_poly.entity_id
_entity_poly.type
_entity_poly.pdbx_seq_one_letter_code
_entity_poly.pdbx_strand_id
1 'polypeptide(L)'
;MKNLQEATERICELKGSLVALDALLPALLETLPPTAHAALTRSFEAHAEAARTVMLNTTMSDHVMAAFERDVVRTRAVLAGTLSPQRVPDSRHAVEAVLLATTHIRTFRGSHLSTGASGFFFCRDERLFLVTNRHVFLDEPSVHLPDRIEIELHTDDSDLRQYATFSIPLYGNGLALWRETTDTAGPVDVAVIELQADRLPAGAVLQAFDTAHLACEEEDVAIGDALMVIGFPLGFHDTVHHLAVARSASIASAYGVRFQQQGYFLTDARTHRGSSGAPVLRRRSGQGGSSSLATWQLLGVHSTRMDMRTRDQVQDESLGLNCAWYADVLMVLTEPT
;
A
#
# COMPACT_ATOMS: atom_id res chain seq x y z
N MET A 1 17.22 -59.26 -17.55
CA MET A 1 15.98 -58.47 -17.60
C MET A 1 15.21 -58.47 -16.28
N LYS A 2 15.12 -59.58 -15.51
CA LYS A 2 14.46 -59.60 -14.17
C LYS A 2 15.00 -58.55 -13.17
N ASN A 3 16.32 -58.38 -13.05
CA ASN A 3 16.91 -57.45 -12.07
C ASN A 3 16.57 -55.97 -12.27
N LEU A 4 16.33 -55.51 -13.51
CA LEU A 4 16.03 -54.09 -13.77
C LEU A 4 14.57 -53.77 -13.42
N GLN A 5 13.68 -54.72 -13.68
CA GLN A 5 12.27 -54.62 -13.34
C GLN A 5 12.08 -54.64 -11.82
N GLU A 6 12.73 -55.58 -11.13
CA GLU A 6 12.70 -55.67 -9.66
C GLU A 6 13.29 -54.41 -8.99
N ALA A 7 14.37 -53.86 -9.54
CA ALA A 7 14.91 -52.57 -9.07
C ALA A 7 13.93 -51.41 -9.29
N THR A 8 13.21 -51.39 -10.41
CA THR A 8 12.21 -50.35 -10.72
C THR A 8 11.02 -50.43 -9.77
N GLU A 9 10.52 -51.65 -9.52
CA GLU A 9 9.44 -51.91 -8.56
C GLU A 9 9.84 -51.44 -7.16
N ARG A 10 11.06 -51.76 -6.71
CA ARG A 10 11.56 -51.33 -5.40
C ARG A 10 11.72 -49.81 -5.28
N ILE A 11 12.15 -49.13 -6.36
CA ILE A 11 12.21 -47.67 -6.41
C ILE A 11 10.80 -47.06 -6.30
N CYS A 12 9.81 -47.64 -6.99
CA CYS A 12 8.42 -47.19 -6.89
C CYS A 12 7.84 -47.37 -5.49
N GLU A 13 8.12 -48.50 -4.82
CA GLU A 13 7.71 -48.73 -3.42
C GLU A 13 8.32 -47.71 -2.45
N LEU A 14 9.62 -47.40 -2.61
CA LEU A 14 10.30 -46.39 -1.81
C LEU A 14 9.72 -44.99 -2.04
N LYS A 15 9.44 -44.63 -3.30
CA LYS A 15 8.78 -43.35 -3.63
C LYS A 15 7.38 -43.26 -3.02
N GLY A 16 6.58 -44.33 -3.07
CA GLY A 16 5.27 -44.37 -2.44
C GLY A 16 5.35 -44.19 -0.93
N SER A 17 6.31 -44.85 -0.28
CA SER A 17 6.55 -44.71 1.17
C SER A 17 6.95 -43.28 1.56
N LEU A 18 7.80 -42.62 0.75
CA LEU A 18 8.20 -41.23 0.96
C LEU A 18 7.02 -40.27 0.82
N VAL A 19 6.18 -40.43 -0.20
CA VAL A 19 4.98 -39.59 -0.39
C VAL A 19 4.00 -39.77 0.77
N ALA A 20 3.85 -40.99 1.30
CA ALA A 20 3.01 -41.24 2.47
C ALA A 20 3.54 -40.52 3.73
N LEU A 21 4.86 -40.48 3.92
CA LEU A 21 5.48 -39.73 5.02
C LEU A 21 5.35 -38.22 4.83
N ASP A 22 5.52 -37.72 3.60
CA ASP A 22 5.33 -36.31 3.25
C ASP A 22 3.88 -35.84 3.53
N ALA A 23 2.89 -36.72 3.34
CA ALA A 23 1.48 -36.42 3.66
C ALA A 23 1.16 -36.53 5.15
N LEU A 24 1.86 -37.40 5.89
CA LEU A 24 1.62 -37.62 7.32
C LEU A 24 1.96 -36.40 8.16
N LEU A 25 3.04 -35.69 7.84
CA LEU A 25 3.51 -34.56 8.65
C LEU A 25 2.53 -33.38 8.68
N PRO A 26 1.99 -32.88 7.54
CA PRO A 26 0.93 -31.87 7.55
C PRO A 26 -0.31 -32.34 8.34
N ALA A 27 -0.74 -33.59 8.16
CA ALA A 27 -1.90 -34.14 8.89
C ALA A 27 -1.68 -34.19 10.42
N LEU A 28 -0.45 -34.48 10.86
CA LEU A 28 -0.08 -34.41 12.28
C LEU A 28 -0.08 -32.97 12.81
N LEU A 29 0.40 -32.01 12.01
CA LEU A 29 0.42 -30.60 12.40
C LEU A 29 -0.98 -29.97 12.47
N GLU A 30 -1.93 -30.44 11.65
CA GLU A 30 -3.32 -30.01 11.72
C GLU A 30 -4.05 -30.54 12.96
N THR A 31 -3.64 -31.70 13.48
CA THR A 31 -4.33 -32.39 14.58
C THR A 31 -3.72 -32.14 15.95
N LEU A 32 -2.46 -31.69 16.01
CA LEU A 32 -1.77 -31.38 17.26
C LEU A 32 -2.11 -29.97 17.76
N PRO A 33 -2.17 -29.75 19.09
CA PRO A 33 -2.31 -28.41 19.64
C PRO A 33 -1.03 -27.58 19.36
N PRO A 34 -1.12 -26.25 19.16
CA PRO A 34 0.03 -25.40 18.82
C PRO A 34 1.19 -25.47 19.82
N THR A 35 0.90 -25.74 21.09
CA THR A 35 1.90 -25.93 22.16
C THR A 35 2.76 -27.18 21.95
N ALA A 36 2.27 -28.18 21.23
CA ALA A 36 2.99 -29.41 20.90
C ALA A 36 3.90 -29.26 19.66
N HIS A 37 3.69 -28.25 18.82
CA HIS A 37 4.49 -28.05 17.60
C HIS A 37 5.96 -27.75 17.92
N ALA A 38 6.21 -26.93 18.94
CA ALA A 38 7.58 -26.63 19.37
C ALA A 38 8.31 -27.86 19.92
N ALA A 39 7.59 -28.76 20.60
CA ALA A 39 8.15 -30.03 21.07
C ALA A 39 8.44 -30.97 19.89
N LEU A 40 7.54 -31.03 18.90
CA LEU A 40 7.72 -31.81 17.69
C LEU A 40 8.94 -31.34 16.88
N THR A 41 9.12 -30.03 16.69
CA THR A 41 10.29 -29.48 15.98
C THR A 41 11.60 -29.82 16.67
N ARG A 42 11.69 -29.64 18.00
CA ARG A 42 12.89 -30.02 18.76
C ARG A 42 13.16 -31.52 18.68
N SER A 43 12.11 -32.34 18.77
CA SER A 43 12.23 -33.79 18.64
C SER A 43 12.74 -34.18 17.25
N PHE A 44 12.18 -33.59 16.19
CA PHE A 44 12.61 -33.84 14.82
C PHE A 44 14.09 -33.51 14.61
N GLU A 45 14.57 -32.34 15.05
CA GLU A 45 15.99 -31.96 14.94
C GLU A 45 16.91 -32.95 15.67
N ALA A 46 16.54 -33.37 16.88
CA ALA A 46 17.33 -34.33 17.64
C ALA A 46 17.40 -35.70 16.93
N HIS A 47 16.28 -36.18 16.36
CA HIS A 47 16.26 -37.44 15.61
C HIS A 47 16.99 -37.34 14.28
N ALA A 48 16.89 -36.21 13.57
CA ALA A 48 17.63 -35.97 12.33
C ALA A 48 19.15 -35.97 12.58
N GLU A 49 19.61 -35.35 13.67
CA GLU A 49 21.04 -35.34 14.02
C GLU A 49 21.56 -36.72 14.42
N ALA A 50 20.77 -37.48 15.18
CA ALA A 50 21.09 -38.87 15.48
C ALA A 50 21.19 -39.71 14.20
N ALA A 51 20.25 -39.55 13.26
CA ALA A 51 20.26 -40.24 11.98
C ALA A 51 21.49 -39.86 11.14
N ARG A 52 21.84 -38.57 11.03
CA ARG A 52 23.07 -38.11 10.35
C ARG A 52 24.30 -38.82 10.89
N THR A 53 24.44 -38.85 12.20
CA THR A 53 25.59 -39.46 12.87
C THR A 53 25.69 -40.95 12.54
N VAL A 54 24.58 -41.68 12.51
CA VAL A 54 24.54 -43.10 12.13
C VAL A 54 24.92 -43.28 10.65
N MET A 55 24.35 -42.45 9.77
CA MET A 55 24.58 -42.56 8.33
C MET A 55 26.03 -42.24 7.95
N LEU A 56 26.66 -41.25 8.59
CA LEU A 56 28.07 -40.91 8.39
C LEU A 56 29.03 -42.04 8.83
N ASN A 57 28.62 -42.86 9.79
CA ASN A 57 29.42 -43.99 10.30
C ASN A 57 29.05 -45.34 9.63
N THR A 58 28.17 -45.33 8.63
CA THR A 58 27.73 -46.52 7.89
C THR A 58 28.17 -46.40 6.42
N THR A 59 28.42 -47.52 5.74
CA THR A 59 28.72 -47.53 4.30
C THR A 59 27.46 -47.23 3.48
N MET A 60 27.07 -45.95 3.40
CA MET A 60 25.96 -45.47 2.57
C MET A 60 26.50 -44.71 1.35
N SER A 61 25.75 -44.72 0.26
CA SER A 61 26.07 -43.93 -0.93
C SER A 61 25.85 -42.44 -0.68
N ASP A 62 26.71 -41.59 -1.26
CA ASP A 62 26.56 -40.12 -1.23
C ASP A 62 25.19 -39.65 -1.73
N HIS A 63 24.56 -40.41 -2.63
CA HIS A 63 23.23 -40.11 -3.13
C HIS A 63 22.16 -40.23 -2.04
N VAL A 64 22.33 -41.17 -1.11
CA VAL A 64 21.42 -41.38 0.02
C VAL A 64 21.62 -40.28 1.06
N MET A 65 22.87 -39.89 1.32
CA MET A 65 23.19 -38.74 2.18
C MET A 65 22.58 -37.44 1.64
N ALA A 66 22.77 -37.18 0.34
CA ALA A 66 22.22 -36.00 -0.31
C ALA A 66 20.68 -36.00 -0.36
N ALA A 67 20.05 -37.17 -0.52
CA ALA A 67 18.60 -37.31 -0.46
C ALA A 67 18.07 -37.02 0.95
N PHE A 68 18.72 -37.60 1.98
CA PHE A 68 18.38 -37.38 3.37
C PHE A 68 18.46 -35.89 3.74
N GLU A 69 19.53 -35.18 3.40
CA GLU A 69 19.64 -33.75 3.73
C GLU A 69 18.57 -32.90 3.02
N ARG A 70 18.24 -33.21 1.76
CA ARG A 70 17.15 -32.52 1.05
C ARG A 70 15.81 -32.73 1.75
N ASP A 71 15.53 -33.95 2.19
CA ASP A 71 14.27 -34.26 2.86
C ASP A 71 14.23 -33.67 4.27
N VAL A 72 15.34 -33.64 5.02
CA VAL A 72 15.40 -32.93 6.31
C VAL A 72 15.14 -31.43 6.14
N VAL A 73 15.73 -30.80 5.12
CA VAL A 73 15.47 -29.38 4.81
C VAL A 73 13.99 -29.16 4.46
N ARG A 74 13.39 -30.05 3.67
CA ARG A 74 11.96 -29.98 3.33
C ARG A 74 11.07 -30.11 4.56
N THR A 75 11.30 -31.13 5.38
CA THR A 75 10.55 -31.36 6.62
C THR A 75 10.70 -30.20 7.60
N ARG A 76 11.90 -29.63 7.74
CA ARG A 76 12.14 -28.42 8.54
C ARG A 76 11.32 -27.24 8.04
N ALA A 77 11.20 -27.05 6.72
CA ALA A 77 10.39 -25.98 6.14
C ALA A 77 8.90 -26.16 6.47
N VAL A 78 8.38 -27.40 6.43
CA VAL A 78 6.99 -27.71 6.82
C VAL A 78 6.76 -27.45 8.32
N LEU A 79 7.69 -27.88 9.19
CA LEU A 79 7.63 -27.65 10.63
C LEU A 79 7.75 -26.16 10.99
N ALA A 80 8.57 -25.39 10.26
CA ALA A 80 8.72 -23.96 10.46
C ALA A 80 7.45 -23.17 10.09
N GLY A 81 6.66 -23.66 9.11
CA GLY A 81 5.39 -23.06 8.72
C GLY A 81 4.27 -23.12 9.78
N THR A 82 4.47 -23.82 10.90
CA THR A 82 3.46 -24.03 11.96
C THR A 82 3.87 -23.52 13.35
N LEU A 83 5.06 -22.94 13.49
CA LEU A 83 5.47 -22.18 14.67
C LEU A 83 5.14 -20.70 14.41
N SER A 84 4.23 -20.13 15.21
CA SER A 84 3.95 -18.69 15.17
C SER A 84 5.23 -17.85 15.27
N PRO A 85 5.26 -16.68 14.61
CA PRO A 85 6.46 -16.14 14.00
C PRO A 85 7.36 -15.44 15.01
N GLN A 86 8.57 -15.95 15.19
CA GLN A 86 9.69 -15.09 15.59
C GLN A 86 10.34 -14.52 14.32
N ARG A 87 9.86 -13.32 13.98
CA ARG A 87 10.47 -12.22 13.21
C ARG A 87 11.87 -12.52 12.63
N VAL A 88 11.90 -13.21 11.50
CA VAL A 88 12.83 -12.86 10.42
C VAL A 88 12.07 -11.82 9.59
N PRO A 89 12.61 -10.61 9.32
CA PRO A 89 11.91 -9.62 8.52
C PRO A 89 11.70 -10.20 7.12
N ASP A 90 10.47 -10.65 6.88
CA ASP A 90 10.06 -11.25 5.64
C ASP A 90 9.95 -10.14 4.60
N SER A 91 10.99 -9.96 3.79
CA SER A 91 11.01 -9.03 2.66
C SER A 91 10.00 -9.39 1.55
N ARG A 92 9.11 -10.38 1.78
CA ARG A 92 8.03 -10.76 0.87
C ARG A 92 6.67 -10.14 1.23
N HIS A 93 6.53 -9.49 2.38
CA HIS A 93 5.25 -8.96 2.89
C HIS A 93 5.32 -7.50 3.36
N ALA A 94 6.34 -6.73 2.95
CA ALA A 94 6.34 -5.29 3.21
C ALA A 94 5.27 -4.62 2.35
N VAL A 95 4.24 -4.07 2.98
CA VAL A 95 3.25 -3.20 2.32
C VAL A 95 3.98 -2.12 1.55
N GLU A 96 3.56 -1.85 0.31
CA GLU A 96 4.13 -0.73 -0.43
C GLU A 96 3.89 0.56 0.36
N ALA A 97 4.97 1.27 0.69
CA ALA A 97 4.94 2.46 1.54
C ALA A 97 3.97 3.53 1.02
N VAL A 98 3.72 3.53 -0.30
CA VAL A 98 2.75 4.40 -0.96
C VAL A 98 1.30 4.19 -0.50
N LEU A 99 0.93 2.94 -0.14
CA LEU A 99 -0.39 2.63 0.41
C LEU A 99 -0.53 3.12 1.84
N LEU A 100 0.57 3.12 2.62
CA LEU A 100 0.63 3.70 3.97
C LEU A 100 0.76 5.22 3.96
N ALA A 101 1.04 5.82 2.80
CA ALA A 101 1.06 7.27 2.62
C ALA A 101 -0.32 7.85 2.25
N THR A 102 -1.25 7.00 1.82
CA THR A 102 -2.59 7.40 1.39
C THR A 102 -3.62 7.02 2.45
N THR A 103 -4.53 7.92 2.78
CA THR A 103 -5.59 7.68 3.77
C THR A 103 -6.98 7.93 3.21
N HIS A 104 -7.96 7.21 3.73
CA HIS A 104 -9.37 7.50 3.51
C HIS A 104 -9.77 8.68 4.37
N ILE A 105 -10.47 9.65 3.79
CA ILE A 105 -11.04 10.80 4.49
C ILE A 105 -12.55 10.65 4.49
N ARG A 106 -13.15 10.68 5.68
CA ARG A 106 -14.61 10.81 5.84
C ARG A 106 -14.92 12.17 6.44
N THR A 107 -15.81 12.90 5.78
CA THR A 107 -16.21 14.25 6.22
C THR A 107 -17.50 14.18 7.03
N PHE A 108 -17.56 14.94 8.12
CA PHE A 108 -18.72 14.93 9.03
C PHE A 108 -19.24 16.35 9.28
N ARG A 109 -20.55 16.44 9.52
CA ARG A 109 -21.20 17.64 10.06
C ARG A 109 -22.08 17.21 11.23
N GLY A 110 -21.69 17.56 12.45
CA GLY A 110 -22.26 17.01 13.67
C GLY A 110 -22.13 15.48 13.67
N SER A 111 -23.23 14.76 13.89
CA SER A 111 -23.25 13.29 13.81
C SER A 111 -23.41 12.73 12.39
N HIS A 112 -23.60 13.57 11.38
CA HIS A 112 -23.91 13.13 10.02
C HIS A 112 -22.65 12.94 9.18
N LEU A 113 -22.48 11.73 8.62
CA LEU A 113 -21.46 11.44 7.60
C LEU A 113 -21.86 12.07 6.27
N SER A 114 -21.04 12.96 5.72
CA SER A 114 -21.35 13.69 4.50
C SER A 114 -20.83 12.98 3.25
N THR A 115 -19.51 12.84 3.11
CA THR A 115 -18.88 12.25 1.92
C THR A 115 -17.57 11.52 2.28
N GLY A 116 -17.13 10.65 1.37
CA GLY A 116 -15.79 10.06 1.39
C GLY A 116 -14.90 10.70 0.33
N ALA A 117 -13.62 10.86 0.67
CA ALA A 117 -12.57 11.38 -0.18
C ALA A 117 -11.25 10.66 0.12
N SER A 118 -10.22 10.97 -0.67
CA SER A 118 -8.87 10.48 -0.44
C SER A 118 -8.00 11.62 0.08
N GLY A 119 -6.91 11.26 0.75
CA GLY A 119 -5.85 12.19 1.08
C GLY A 119 -4.53 11.44 1.23
N PHE A 120 -3.46 12.18 1.43
CA PHE A 120 -2.15 11.60 1.68
C PHE A 120 -1.34 12.46 2.63
N PHE A 121 -0.29 11.89 3.19
CA PHE A 121 0.58 12.57 4.13
C PHE A 121 1.78 13.21 3.44
N PHE A 122 2.09 14.44 3.83
CA PHE A 122 3.26 15.18 3.38
C PHE A 122 4.04 15.70 4.60
N CYS A 123 5.35 15.51 4.60
CA CYS A 123 6.25 15.95 5.65
C CYS A 123 7.17 17.06 5.13
N ARG A 124 7.30 18.12 5.92
CA ARG A 124 8.25 19.19 5.65
C ARG A 124 8.80 19.74 6.96
N ASP A 125 10.12 19.79 7.09
CA ASP A 125 10.79 20.34 8.28
C ASP A 125 10.25 19.73 9.58
N GLU A 126 10.11 18.39 9.61
CA GLU A 126 9.54 17.58 10.72
C GLU A 126 8.04 17.79 11.01
N ARG A 127 7.36 18.66 10.26
CA ARG A 127 5.92 18.90 10.37
C ARG A 127 5.16 17.98 9.43
N LEU A 128 4.15 17.29 9.98
CA LEU A 128 3.29 16.40 9.25
C LEU A 128 2.02 17.13 8.79
N PHE A 129 1.66 16.96 7.53
CA PHE A 129 0.46 17.52 6.93
C PHE A 129 -0.38 16.43 6.30
N LEU A 130 -1.69 16.54 6.45
CA LEU A 130 -2.65 15.81 5.63
C LEU A 130 -3.06 16.69 4.45
N VAL A 131 -2.86 16.17 3.24
CA VAL A 131 -3.17 16.83 1.98
C VAL A 131 -4.44 16.22 1.38
N THR A 132 -5.34 17.07 0.88
CA THR A 132 -6.50 16.68 0.07
C THR A 132 -6.95 17.87 -0.79
N ASN A 133 -8.10 17.78 -1.47
CA ASN A 133 -8.64 18.93 -2.18
C ASN A 133 -9.36 19.92 -1.25
N ARG A 134 -9.38 21.19 -1.65
CA ARG A 134 -10.12 22.24 -0.94
C ARG A 134 -11.61 21.89 -0.83
N HIS A 135 -12.21 21.42 -1.91
CA HIS A 135 -13.64 21.05 -1.92
C HIS A 135 -14.02 19.91 -0.97
N VAL A 136 -13.05 19.15 -0.43
CA VAL A 136 -13.28 18.14 0.60
C VAL A 136 -13.49 18.79 1.97
N PHE A 137 -12.83 19.92 2.24
CA PHE A 137 -13.00 20.68 3.50
C PHE A 137 -14.08 21.75 3.41
N LEU A 138 -14.26 22.31 2.22
CA LEU A 138 -15.22 23.38 1.96
C LEU A 138 -15.61 23.45 0.48
N ASP A 139 -16.87 23.16 0.17
CA ASP A 139 -17.45 23.36 -1.17
C ASP A 139 -18.80 24.10 -1.05
N GLU A 140 -18.73 25.43 -1.15
CA GLU A 140 -19.90 26.30 -1.04
C GLU A 140 -20.94 26.06 -2.14
N PRO A 141 -20.57 25.89 -3.43
CA PRO A 141 -21.50 25.54 -4.49
C PRO A 141 -22.37 24.31 -4.21
N SER A 142 -21.81 23.26 -3.60
CA SER A 142 -22.56 22.06 -3.22
C SER A 142 -23.09 22.07 -1.79
N VAL A 143 -22.86 23.16 -1.05
CA VAL A 143 -23.23 23.33 0.36
C VAL A 143 -22.58 22.25 1.25
N HIS A 144 -21.39 21.80 0.87
CA HIS A 144 -20.58 20.87 1.64
C HIS A 144 -19.76 21.64 2.69
N LEU A 145 -20.26 21.64 3.93
CA LEU A 145 -19.70 22.38 5.06
C LEU A 145 -19.43 21.42 6.25
N PRO A 146 -18.44 20.52 6.15
CA PRO A 146 -18.08 19.63 7.25
C PRO A 146 -17.46 20.41 8.42
N ASP A 147 -17.64 19.96 9.66
CA ASP A 147 -17.00 20.54 10.84
C ASP A 147 -15.73 19.78 11.25
N ARG A 148 -15.63 18.50 10.89
CA ARG A 148 -14.48 17.64 11.11
C ARG A 148 -14.30 16.63 9.97
N ILE A 149 -13.11 16.05 9.94
CA ILE A 149 -12.81 14.86 9.15
C ILE A 149 -12.36 13.73 10.06
N GLU A 150 -12.53 12.50 9.59
CA GLU A 150 -11.96 11.31 10.22
C GLU A 150 -11.10 10.58 9.20
N ILE A 151 -9.93 10.16 9.65
CA ILE A 151 -8.98 9.35 8.88
C ILE A 151 -8.73 8.02 9.57
N GLU A 152 -8.38 7.00 8.80
CA GLU A 152 -7.98 5.69 9.32
C GLU A 152 -6.46 5.57 9.25
N LEU A 153 -5.85 5.20 10.38
CA LEU A 153 -4.41 5.00 10.50
C LEU A 153 -4.15 3.59 10.99
N HIS A 154 -3.31 2.84 10.28
CA HIS A 154 -2.81 1.55 10.76
C HIS A 154 -2.03 1.75 12.06
N THR A 155 -2.08 0.76 12.95
CA THR A 155 -1.41 0.82 14.28
C THR A 155 -0.41 -0.31 14.50
N ASP A 156 -0.28 -1.20 13.51
CA ASP A 156 0.63 -2.34 13.54
C ASP A 156 1.22 -2.52 12.12
N ASP A 157 2.54 -2.66 12.03
CA ASP A 157 3.27 -2.79 10.77
C ASP A 157 3.21 -4.21 10.18
N SER A 158 2.77 -5.17 10.98
CA SER A 158 2.74 -6.60 10.69
C SER A 158 1.29 -7.11 10.57
N ASP A 159 0.32 -6.43 11.18
CA ASP A 159 -1.11 -6.73 11.10
C ASP A 159 -1.95 -5.53 10.65
N LEU A 160 -2.15 -5.42 9.33
CA LEU A 160 -2.89 -4.33 8.69
C LEU A 160 -4.39 -4.32 9.00
N ARG A 161 -4.91 -5.31 9.72
CA ARG A 161 -6.29 -5.30 10.22
C ARG A 161 -6.43 -4.38 11.44
N GLN A 162 -5.31 -4.03 12.09
CA GLN A 162 -5.30 -3.14 13.24
C GLN A 162 -5.17 -1.69 12.79
N TYR A 163 -6.25 -0.94 12.93
CA TYR A 163 -6.31 0.49 12.63
C TYR A 163 -7.01 1.26 13.74
N ALA A 164 -6.74 2.55 13.81
CA ALA A 164 -7.41 3.51 14.66
C ALA A 164 -8.02 4.63 13.79
N THR A 165 -9.23 5.04 14.15
CA THR A 165 -9.85 6.23 13.56
C THR A 165 -9.35 7.47 14.30
N PHE A 166 -8.75 8.40 13.56
CA PHE A 166 -8.30 9.68 14.09
C PHE A 166 -9.20 10.81 13.60
N SER A 167 -9.77 11.56 14.55
CA SER A 167 -10.73 12.63 14.28
C SER A 167 -10.04 13.99 14.35
N ILE A 168 -10.22 14.80 13.30
CA ILE A 168 -9.54 16.09 13.13
C ILE A 168 -10.59 17.18 12.92
N PRO A 169 -10.72 18.16 13.83
CA PRO A 169 -11.60 19.30 13.61
C PRO A 169 -11.06 20.17 12.45
N LEU A 170 -11.95 20.64 11.59
CA LEU A 170 -11.59 21.58 10.52
C LEU A 170 -11.59 23.03 10.99
N TYR A 171 -12.33 23.32 12.07
CA TYR A 171 -12.48 24.67 12.60
C TYR A 171 -12.22 24.70 14.11
N GLY A 172 -11.52 25.73 14.56
CA GLY A 172 -11.25 26.01 15.97
C GLY A 172 -11.48 27.48 16.26
N ASN A 173 -12.28 27.80 17.27
CA ASN A 173 -12.66 29.19 17.61
C ASN A 173 -13.24 29.99 16.42
N GLY A 174 -13.94 29.31 15.51
CA GLY A 174 -14.52 29.92 14.30
C GLY A 174 -13.53 30.17 13.15
N LEU A 175 -12.26 29.78 13.30
CA LEU A 175 -11.22 29.89 12.26
C LEU A 175 -10.92 28.52 11.65
N ALA A 176 -10.63 28.50 10.35
CA ALA A 176 -10.15 27.29 9.68
C ALA A 176 -8.78 26.88 10.24
N LEU A 177 -8.64 25.60 10.58
CA LEU A 177 -7.37 24.99 11.01
C LEU A 177 -6.54 24.45 9.83
N TRP A 178 -7.17 24.39 8.65
CA TRP A 178 -6.55 24.02 7.39
C TRP A 178 -6.13 25.27 6.60
N ARG A 179 -5.24 25.07 5.63
CA ARG A 179 -4.65 26.11 4.79
C ARG A 179 -5.08 25.90 3.35
N GLU A 180 -5.36 26.99 2.67
CA GLU A 180 -5.58 27.08 1.23
C GLU A 180 -4.69 28.16 0.63
N THR A 181 -4.65 28.19 -0.70
CA THR A 181 -3.89 29.20 -1.44
C THR A 181 -4.62 29.57 -2.73
N THR A 182 -4.16 30.65 -3.33
CA THR A 182 -4.64 31.18 -4.60
C THR A 182 -3.44 31.42 -5.51
N ASP A 183 -3.56 31.06 -6.77
CA ASP A 183 -2.59 31.40 -7.80
C ASP A 183 -3.11 32.55 -8.68
N THR A 184 -2.39 32.87 -9.75
CA THR A 184 -2.77 33.91 -10.71
C THR A 184 -4.09 33.64 -11.44
N ALA A 185 -4.52 32.38 -11.49
CA ALA A 185 -5.71 31.92 -12.19
C ALA A 185 -6.92 31.72 -11.26
N GLY A 186 -6.70 31.73 -9.94
CA GLY A 186 -7.74 31.78 -8.92
C GLY A 186 -7.46 30.89 -7.71
N PRO A 187 -8.52 30.47 -6.99
CA PRO A 187 -8.41 29.52 -5.90
C PRO A 187 -7.84 28.18 -6.37
N VAL A 188 -6.81 27.69 -5.67
CA VAL A 188 -6.26 26.37 -5.92
C VAL A 188 -7.09 25.35 -5.14
N ASP A 189 -7.56 24.30 -5.82
CA ASP A 189 -8.36 23.24 -5.18
C ASP A 189 -7.48 22.18 -4.49
N VAL A 190 -6.55 22.64 -3.66
CA VAL A 190 -5.71 21.84 -2.77
C VAL A 190 -5.70 22.49 -1.39
N ALA A 191 -5.90 21.69 -0.35
CA ALA A 191 -5.87 22.13 1.03
C ALA A 191 -4.99 21.19 1.87
N VAL A 192 -4.35 21.78 2.88
CA VAL A 192 -3.54 21.02 3.84
C VAL A 192 -3.98 21.32 5.26
N ILE A 193 -3.92 20.32 6.14
CA ILE A 193 -4.10 20.51 7.58
C ILE A 193 -2.89 19.92 8.30
N GLU A 194 -2.30 20.69 9.20
CA GLU A 194 -1.15 20.24 9.98
C GLU A 194 -1.61 19.26 11.07
N LEU A 195 -0.96 18.10 11.11
CA LEU A 195 -1.19 17.07 12.11
C LEU A 195 -0.11 17.15 13.17
N GLN A 196 -0.54 17.21 14.43
CA GLN A 196 0.37 17.18 15.57
C GLN A 196 0.73 15.72 15.83
N ALA A 197 2.00 15.36 15.62
CA ALA A 197 2.47 13.98 15.69
C ALA A 197 2.25 13.34 17.07
N ASP A 198 2.31 14.13 18.14
CA ASP A 198 2.04 13.72 19.53
C ASP A 198 0.57 13.38 19.81
N ARG A 199 -0.35 13.81 18.93
CA ARG A 199 -1.79 13.52 19.02
C ARG A 199 -2.22 12.30 18.21
N LEU A 200 -1.35 11.77 17.36
CA LEU A 200 -1.67 10.58 16.58
C LEU A 200 -1.91 9.37 17.52
N PRO A 201 -2.73 8.40 17.10
CA PRO A 201 -2.90 7.16 17.85
C PRO A 201 -1.57 6.49 18.16
N ALA A 202 -1.45 5.90 19.35
CA ALA A 202 -0.24 5.19 19.74
C ALA A 202 0.04 4.04 18.75
N GLY A 203 1.28 3.98 18.26
CA GLY A 203 1.69 2.99 17.26
C GLY A 203 1.25 3.30 15.83
N ALA A 204 0.75 4.51 15.53
CA ALA A 204 0.36 4.89 14.17
C ALA A 204 1.48 4.60 13.17
N VAL A 205 1.17 3.75 12.19
CA VAL A 205 2.03 3.38 11.08
C VAL A 205 1.54 4.15 9.86
N LEU A 206 2.33 5.15 9.46
CA LEU A 206 2.09 5.92 8.25
C LEU A 206 3.42 6.21 7.57
N GLN A 207 3.32 6.53 6.28
CA GLN A 207 4.43 7.02 5.47
C GLN A 207 4.04 8.40 4.96
N ALA A 208 5.01 9.27 4.67
CA ALA A 208 4.72 10.60 4.17
C ALA A 208 5.64 10.93 3.00
N PHE A 209 5.06 11.54 1.97
CA PHE A 209 5.86 12.19 0.93
C PHE A 209 6.59 13.38 1.53
N ASP A 210 7.69 13.79 0.92
CA ASP A 210 8.48 14.95 1.32
C ASP A 210 8.95 15.71 0.06
N THR A 211 9.77 16.74 0.26
CA THR A 211 10.30 17.56 -0.83
C THR A 211 11.13 16.77 -1.85
N ALA A 212 11.79 15.68 -1.45
CA ALA A 212 12.55 14.84 -2.37
C ALA A 212 11.63 14.11 -3.37
N HIS A 213 10.40 13.80 -2.97
CA HIS A 213 9.40 13.17 -3.84
C HIS A 213 8.82 14.12 -4.90
N LEU A 214 8.96 15.44 -4.72
CA LEU A 214 8.57 16.46 -5.71
C LEU A 214 9.67 16.69 -6.76
N ALA A 215 10.91 16.35 -6.45
CA ALA A 215 12.05 16.62 -7.32
C ALA A 215 11.95 15.85 -8.65
N CYS A 216 12.25 16.56 -9.74
CA CYS A 216 12.47 15.98 -11.05
C CYS A 216 13.95 15.54 -11.12
N GLU A 217 14.24 14.32 -10.73
CA GLU A 217 15.59 13.75 -10.78
C GLU A 217 15.85 13.23 -12.19
N GLU A 218 16.49 14.03 -13.04
CA GLU A 218 17.01 13.71 -14.39
C GLU A 218 16.02 13.11 -15.43
N GLU A 219 14.78 12.83 -15.05
CA GLU A 219 13.74 12.20 -15.86
C GLU A 219 12.61 13.19 -16.19
N ASP A 220 12.61 13.70 -17.41
CA ASP A 220 11.53 14.56 -17.89
C ASP A 220 10.17 13.83 -17.88
N VAL A 221 9.16 14.50 -17.34
CA VAL A 221 7.78 14.03 -17.37
C VAL A 221 7.17 14.35 -18.73
N ALA A 222 6.71 13.34 -19.45
CA ALA A 222 6.20 13.49 -20.81
C ALA A 222 4.71 13.11 -20.94
N ILE A 223 4.07 13.62 -21.99
CA ILE A 223 2.72 13.20 -22.37
C ILE A 223 2.73 11.69 -22.64
N GLY A 224 1.75 10.97 -22.11
CA GLY A 224 1.64 9.53 -22.22
C GLY A 224 2.38 8.73 -21.15
N ASP A 225 3.16 9.37 -20.27
CA ASP A 225 3.79 8.69 -19.13
C ASP A 225 2.74 8.00 -18.27
N ALA A 226 3.08 6.79 -17.82
CA ALA A 226 2.22 5.99 -16.95
C ALA A 226 2.21 6.55 -15.53
N LEU A 227 1.01 6.80 -15.03
CA LEU A 227 0.74 7.34 -13.71
C LEU A 227 -0.08 6.34 -12.88
N MET A 228 0.00 6.52 -11.57
CA MET A 228 -0.79 5.81 -10.58
C MET A 228 -1.56 6.81 -9.73
N VAL A 229 -2.88 6.67 -9.68
CA VAL A 229 -3.76 7.42 -8.78
C VAL A 229 -4.20 6.46 -7.67
N ILE A 230 -3.77 6.71 -6.45
CA ILE A 230 -3.99 5.80 -5.31
C ILE A 230 -5.01 6.43 -4.37
N GLY A 231 -6.13 5.78 -4.12
CA GLY A 231 -7.17 6.37 -3.26
C GLY A 231 -8.37 5.45 -3.03
N PHE A 232 -9.48 6.06 -2.64
CA PHE A 232 -10.70 5.41 -2.15
C PHE A 232 -11.90 5.73 -3.04
N PRO A 233 -11.91 5.27 -4.31
CA PRO A 233 -13.00 5.58 -5.26
C PRO A 233 -14.33 5.06 -4.73
N LEU A 234 -15.32 5.93 -4.57
CA LEU A 234 -16.64 5.65 -3.98
C LEU A 234 -16.57 5.05 -2.56
N GLY A 235 -15.45 5.26 -1.85
CA GLY A 235 -15.17 4.58 -0.59
C GLY A 235 -14.85 3.10 -0.74
N PHE A 236 -14.64 2.59 -1.96
CA PHE A 236 -14.21 1.22 -2.20
C PHE A 236 -12.73 1.05 -1.86
N HIS A 237 -12.45 0.07 -1.00
CA HIS A 237 -11.13 -0.27 -0.50
C HIS A 237 -11.15 -1.70 0.04
N ASP A 238 -9.98 -2.23 0.40
CA ASP A 238 -9.90 -3.46 1.16
C ASP A 238 -10.46 -3.23 2.56
N THR A 239 -11.62 -3.79 2.88
CA THR A 239 -12.27 -3.62 4.19
C THR A 239 -11.68 -4.52 5.28
N VAL A 240 -10.77 -5.43 4.93
CA VAL A 240 -10.04 -6.27 5.89
C VAL A 240 -8.75 -5.58 6.29
N HIS A 241 -7.98 -5.07 5.33
CA HIS A 241 -6.67 -4.46 5.58
C HIS A 241 -6.67 -2.93 5.48
N HIS A 242 -7.81 -2.30 5.17
CA HIS A 242 -7.97 -0.84 5.11
C HIS A 242 -7.01 -0.13 4.14
N LEU A 243 -6.66 -0.79 3.03
CA LEU A 243 -5.72 -0.27 2.03
C LEU A 243 -6.45 0.37 0.83
N ALA A 244 -5.86 1.47 0.35
CA ALA A 244 -6.32 2.17 -0.85
C ALA A 244 -6.22 1.31 -2.12
N VAL A 245 -6.99 1.68 -3.15
CA VAL A 245 -6.92 1.06 -4.47
C VAL A 245 -6.11 1.93 -5.41
N ALA A 246 -5.19 1.31 -6.14
CA ALA A 246 -4.41 1.96 -7.18
C ALA A 246 -5.11 1.85 -8.55
N ARG A 247 -5.21 2.99 -9.26
CA ARG A 247 -5.71 3.08 -10.63
C ARG A 247 -4.60 3.55 -11.54
N SER A 248 -4.43 2.84 -12.66
CA SER A 248 -3.57 3.30 -13.74
C SER A 248 -4.17 4.52 -14.43
N ALA A 249 -3.31 5.47 -14.77
CA ALA A 249 -3.61 6.72 -15.45
C ALA A 249 -2.49 7.04 -16.44
N SER A 250 -2.72 7.97 -17.35
CA SER A 250 -1.67 8.55 -18.19
C SER A 250 -1.73 10.07 -18.22
N ILE A 251 -0.61 10.72 -18.50
CA ILE A 251 -0.56 12.16 -18.71
C ILE A 251 -1.24 12.50 -20.04
N ALA A 252 -2.28 13.34 -19.98
CA ALA A 252 -3.13 13.69 -21.12
C ALA A 252 -2.95 15.14 -21.62
N SER A 253 -2.06 15.92 -21.00
CA SER A 253 -1.68 17.26 -21.45
C SER A 253 -0.18 17.49 -21.29
N ALA A 254 0.38 18.48 -21.98
CA ALA A 254 1.78 18.87 -21.81
C ALA A 254 2.10 19.17 -20.33
N TYR A 255 2.91 18.32 -19.70
CA TYR A 255 3.31 18.51 -18.31
C TYR A 255 4.25 19.72 -18.18
N GLY A 256 4.10 20.48 -17.09
CA GLY A 256 4.79 21.77 -16.90
C GLY A 256 4.10 22.94 -17.61
N VAL A 257 3.11 22.68 -18.46
CA VAL A 257 2.24 23.73 -19.03
C VAL A 257 0.91 23.74 -18.28
N ARG A 258 0.56 24.90 -17.73
CA ARG A 258 -0.72 25.11 -17.04
C ARG A 258 -1.89 24.99 -18.02
N PHE A 259 -2.74 23.98 -17.83
CA PHE A 259 -3.88 23.75 -18.70
C PHE A 259 -4.91 24.87 -18.52
N GLN A 260 -5.27 25.56 -19.59
CA GLN A 260 -6.14 26.75 -19.54
C GLN A 260 -5.63 27.84 -18.57
N GLN A 261 -4.31 27.97 -18.40
CA GLN A 261 -3.65 28.87 -17.44
C GLN A 261 -3.89 28.53 -15.96
N GLN A 262 -4.59 27.44 -15.66
CA GLN A 262 -4.83 26.98 -14.29
C GLN A 262 -3.68 26.12 -13.79
N GLY A 263 -3.43 26.12 -12.47
CA GLY A 263 -2.38 25.34 -11.81
C GLY A 263 -2.54 23.81 -11.84
N TYR A 264 -3.18 23.24 -12.87
CA TYR A 264 -3.36 21.81 -13.05
C TYR A 264 -2.97 21.33 -14.45
N PHE A 265 -2.79 20.03 -14.57
CA PHE A 265 -2.62 19.28 -15.81
C PHE A 265 -3.73 18.22 -15.95
N LEU A 266 -3.86 17.63 -17.13
CA LEU A 266 -4.85 16.60 -17.41
C LEU A 266 -4.28 15.19 -17.28
N THR A 267 -5.08 14.30 -16.72
CA THR A 267 -4.82 12.86 -16.70
C THR A 267 -5.98 12.08 -17.31
N ASP A 268 -5.66 11.07 -18.11
CA ASP A 268 -6.64 10.09 -18.60
C ASP A 268 -6.70 8.92 -17.62
N ALA A 269 -7.83 8.77 -16.95
CA ALA A 269 -8.06 7.72 -15.98
C ALA A 269 -9.54 7.51 -15.69
N ARG A 270 -9.93 6.24 -15.48
CA ARG A 270 -11.24 5.87 -14.94
C ARG A 270 -11.28 6.10 -13.42
N THR A 271 -11.35 7.35 -13.02
CA THR A 271 -11.51 7.77 -11.61
C THR A 271 -12.99 7.83 -11.25
N HIS A 272 -13.34 7.81 -9.97
CA HIS A 272 -14.71 8.00 -9.51
C HIS A 272 -14.75 9.04 -8.39
N ARG A 273 -15.94 9.56 -8.06
CA ARG A 273 -16.12 10.38 -6.84
C ARG A 273 -15.52 9.63 -5.65
N GLY A 274 -14.83 10.32 -4.75
CA GLY A 274 -14.09 9.72 -3.63
C GLY A 274 -12.59 9.54 -3.89
N SER A 275 -12.16 9.61 -5.15
CA SER A 275 -10.73 9.75 -5.49
C SER A 275 -10.19 11.17 -5.29
N SER A 276 -11.04 12.18 -5.08
CA SER A 276 -10.62 13.56 -4.78
C SER A 276 -9.59 13.57 -3.66
N GLY A 277 -8.44 14.20 -3.89
CA GLY A 277 -7.33 14.31 -2.96
C GLY A 277 -6.33 13.16 -3.03
N ALA A 278 -6.53 12.19 -3.91
CA ALA A 278 -5.58 11.10 -4.16
C ALA A 278 -4.26 11.64 -4.74
N PRO A 279 -3.10 11.14 -4.28
CA PRO A 279 -1.83 11.45 -4.91
C PRO A 279 -1.77 10.88 -6.33
N VAL A 280 -1.23 11.69 -7.25
CA VAL A 280 -0.94 11.31 -8.63
C VAL A 280 0.56 11.08 -8.76
N LEU A 281 0.95 9.83 -8.99
CA LEU A 281 2.32 9.37 -8.84
C LEU A 281 2.89 8.82 -10.14
N ARG A 282 4.17 9.08 -10.38
CA ARG A 282 4.97 8.38 -11.40
C ARG A 282 5.96 7.47 -10.70
N ARG A 283 6.24 6.30 -11.28
CA ARG A 283 7.31 5.42 -10.80
C ARG A 283 8.64 5.87 -11.40
N ARG A 284 9.64 6.13 -10.57
CA ARG A 284 11.01 6.48 -11.00
C ARG A 284 11.71 5.25 -11.55
N SER A 285 12.52 5.41 -12.60
CA SER A 285 13.38 4.35 -13.09
C SER A 285 14.69 4.34 -12.28
N GLY A 286 15.00 3.22 -11.64
CA GLY A 286 16.33 2.99 -11.06
C GLY A 286 16.54 3.22 -9.55
N GLN A 287 15.51 3.55 -8.75
CA GLN A 287 15.66 3.65 -7.29
C GLN A 287 14.98 2.48 -6.54
N GLY A 288 15.77 1.79 -5.70
CA GLY A 288 15.33 1.08 -4.49
C GLY A 288 14.36 -0.12 -4.62
N GLY A 289 14.20 -0.87 -3.52
CA GLY A 289 13.26 -1.98 -3.45
C GLY A 289 11.81 -1.55 -3.67
N SER A 290 10.99 -2.42 -4.28
CA SER A 290 9.63 -2.11 -4.76
C SER A 290 8.67 -1.55 -3.71
N SER A 291 8.97 -1.62 -2.41
CA SER A 291 8.09 -1.12 -1.34
C SER A 291 8.44 0.29 -0.84
N SER A 292 9.53 0.92 -1.31
CA SER A 292 9.95 2.24 -0.81
C SER A 292 9.20 3.39 -1.48
N LEU A 293 8.88 4.44 -0.70
CA LEU A 293 8.33 5.69 -1.21
C LEU A 293 9.30 6.41 -2.18
N ALA A 294 10.61 6.23 -2.03
CA ALA A 294 11.62 6.84 -2.90
C ALA A 294 11.50 6.40 -4.38
N THR A 295 10.82 5.26 -4.63
CA THR A 295 10.55 4.78 -5.99
C THR A 295 9.44 5.57 -6.68
N TRP A 296 8.75 6.45 -5.96
CA TRP A 296 7.63 7.24 -6.43
C TRP A 296 7.99 8.72 -6.49
N GLN A 297 7.55 9.37 -7.56
CA GLN A 297 7.54 10.82 -7.70
C GLN A 297 6.10 11.31 -7.60
N LEU A 298 5.87 12.31 -6.75
CA LEU A 298 4.58 12.96 -6.59
C LEU A 298 4.44 14.09 -7.60
N LEU A 299 3.58 13.91 -8.60
CA LEU A 299 3.38 14.89 -9.67
C LEU A 299 2.22 15.84 -9.39
N GLY A 300 1.21 15.38 -8.65
CA GLY A 300 0.04 16.18 -8.39
C GLY A 300 -0.98 15.57 -7.43
N VAL A 301 -2.06 16.32 -7.23
CA VAL A 301 -3.22 15.95 -6.41
C VAL A 301 -4.43 15.83 -7.33
N HIS A 302 -5.03 14.64 -7.41
CA HIS A 302 -6.22 14.42 -8.20
C HIS A 302 -7.38 15.24 -7.65
N SER A 303 -8.10 15.94 -8.52
CA SER A 303 -9.28 16.75 -8.17
C SER A 303 -10.54 16.19 -8.82
N THR A 304 -11.07 16.86 -9.82
CA THR A 304 -12.37 16.56 -10.44
C THR A 304 -12.20 16.06 -11.86
N ARG A 305 -13.23 15.37 -12.36
CA ARG A 305 -13.31 15.02 -13.77
C ARG A 305 -13.46 16.31 -14.59
N MET A 306 -12.66 16.42 -15.64
CA MET A 306 -12.82 17.48 -16.61
C MET A 306 -14.03 17.15 -17.48
N ASP A 307 -14.99 18.07 -17.54
CA ASP A 307 -16.16 17.92 -18.39
C ASP A 307 -16.37 19.14 -19.28
N MET A 308 -16.77 18.90 -20.52
CA MET A 308 -17.16 19.97 -21.45
C MET A 308 -18.58 20.40 -21.11
N ARG A 309 -18.74 21.61 -20.59
CA ARG A 309 -20.05 22.19 -20.23
C ARG A 309 -21.08 22.18 -21.36
N THR A 310 -20.63 22.08 -22.62
CA THR A 310 -21.47 22.08 -23.82
C THR A 310 -21.79 20.69 -24.37
N ARG A 311 -21.34 19.61 -23.73
CA ARG A 311 -21.60 18.25 -24.24
C ARG A 311 -23.05 17.83 -24.04
N ASP A 312 -23.58 17.03 -24.95
CA ASP A 312 -24.87 16.38 -24.78
C ASP A 312 -24.69 15.17 -23.85
N GLN A 313 -25.28 15.21 -22.66
CA GLN A 313 -25.10 14.14 -21.66
C GLN A 313 -25.75 12.81 -22.06
N VAL A 314 -26.62 12.79 -23.07
CA VAL A 314 -27.32 11.60 -23.57
C VAL A 314 -26.58 10.98 -24.76
N GLN A 315 -25.96 11.82 -25.61
CA GLN A 315 -25.30 11.37 -26.84
C GLN A 315 -23.78 11.25 -26.69
N ASP A 316 -23.16 12.08 -25.85
CA ASP A 316 -21.71 12.15 -25.69
C ASP A 316 -21.26 11.44 -24.41
N GLU A 317 -20.38 10.46 -24.55
CA GLU A 317 -19.65 9.88 -23.42
C GLU A 317 -18.81 10.96 -22.72
N SER A 318 -18.59 10.80 -21.40
CA SER A 318 -17.68 11.68 -20.68
C SER A 318 -16.27 11.59 -21.26
N LEU A 319 -15.54 12.69 -21.28
CA LEU A 319 -14.18 12.76 -21.85
C LEU A 319 -13.19 11.74 -21.27
N GLY A 320 -13.45 11.19 -20.07
CA GLY A 320 -12.51 10.32 -19.36
C GLY A 320 -11.28 11.04 -18.80
N LEU A 321 -11.23 12.37 -18.98
CA LEU A 321 -10.16 13.24 -18.53
C LEU A 321 -10.44 13.76 -17.12
N ASN A 322 -9.36 13.98 -16.38
CA ASN A 322 -9.38 14.47 -15.02
C ASN A 322 -8.38 15.61 -14.84
N CYS A 323 -8.65 16.49 -13.89
CA CYS A 323 -7.72 17.53 -13.48
C CYS A 323 -6.87 17.03 -12.29
N ALA A 324 -5.56 17.24 -12.39
CA ALA A 324 -4.61 17.03 -11.30
C ALA A 324 -3.83 18.32 -11.04
N TRP A 325 -3.93 18.87 -9.83
CA TRP A 325 -3.18 20.06 -9.45
C TRP A 325 -1.71 19.73 -9.27
N TYR A 326 -0.81 20.60 -9.73
CA TYR A 326 0.63 20.38 -9.56
C TYR A 326 1.01 20.30 -8.08
N ALA A 327 1.90 19.35 -7.74
CA ALA A 327 2.28 19.10 -6.36
C ALA A 327 3.22 20.16 -5.77
N ASP A 328 3.76 21.06 -6.60
CA ASP A 328 4.58 22.19 -6.16
C ASP A 328 3.81 23.17 -5.26
N VAL A 329 2.48 23.24 -5.39
CA VAL A 329 1.61 24.02 -4.50
C VAL A 329 1.78 23.64 -3.02
N LEU A 330 2.17 22.40 -2.73
CA LEU A 330 2.43 21.96 -1.36
C LEU A 330 3.57 22.75 -0.73
N MET A 331 4.53 23.24 -1.52
CA MET A 331 5.61 24.09 -1.02
C MET A 331 5.10 25.46 -0.56
N VAL A 332 4.04 26.00 -1.16
CA VAL A 332 3.43 27.24 -0.67
C VAL A 332 2.57 26.96 0.56
N LEU A 333 1.77 25.89 0.52
CA LEU A 333 0.82 25.56 1.59
C LEU A 333 1.49 25.15 2.91
N THR A 334 2.69 24.57 2.84
CA THR A 334 3.42 24.06 4.01
C THR A 334 4.52 24.99 4.52
N GLU A 335 4.61 26.22 4.01
CA GLU A 335 5.55 27.21 4.55
C GLU A 335 5.35 27.44 6.06
N PRO A 336 6.43 27.71 6.82
CA PRO A 336 6.32 28.15 8.20
C PRO A 336 5.50 29.43 8.26
N THR A 337 4.49 29.46 9.14
CA THR A 337 3.67 30.65 9.42
C THR A 337 4.33 31.54 10.46
#